data_AF-M7TXW5-F1
#
_entry.id   AF-M7TXW5-F1
#
_cell.length_a   1.000
_cell.length_b   1.000
_cell.length_c   1.000
_cell.angle_alpha   90.00
_cell.angle_beta   90.00
_cell.angle_gamma   90.00
#
_symmetry.space_group_name_H-M   'P 1'
#
loop_
_entity.id
_entity.type
_entity.pdbx_description
1 polymer ?
#
loop_
_entity_poly.entity_id
_entity_poly.type
_entity_poly.pdbx_seq_one_letter_code
_entity_poly.pdbx_strand_id
1 'polypeptide(L)'
;MIIDKVYRTFPSLFPSPKPRSVDPILEAASRMAAERHLLHPRFNYTMRTIFHISGCTVYGYPSTGGIFIKENANIVDMNFLSLDRLHSTPRSPDPIEEDEFCILMRKIGAIWWSSEHLHERQWTSSEDIYDQAGVQRPMPTNVQKIGLVFGWPSKGGVWVLRYNSHKCNEDLLPRDFGRINMAMNMDERVEIMREYNASFYETEQDVEELGDGYWRVEAD
;
A
#
# COMPACT_ATOMS: atom_id res chain seq x y z
N MET A 1 3.34 -26.44 -67.31
CA MET A 1 1.92 -26.20 -66.98
C MET A 1 1.88 -25.69 -65.56
N ILE A 2 1.65 -24.37 -65.42
CA ILE A 2 1.03 -23.67 -64.27
C ILE A 2 1.86 -23.81 -62.96
N ILE A 3 2.61 -22.83 -62.46
CA ILE A 3 2.17 -21.56 -61.84
C ILE A 3 3.35 -20.56 -61.89
N ASP A 4 3.58 -19.89 -63.03
CA ASP A 4 4.64 -18.85 -63.12
C ASP A 4 4.16 -17.57 -63.83
N LYS A 5 2.84 -17.36 -63.83
CA LYS A 5 2.19 -16.16 -64.34
C LYS A 5 0.91 -15.95 -63.54
N VAL A 6 0.97 -15.10 -62.51
CA VAL A 6 0.04 -14.00 -62.19
C VAL A 6 0.46 -13.44 -60.83
N TYR A 7 1.42 -12.52 -60.83
CA TYR A 7 1.32 -11.37 -59.94
C TYR A 7 1.67 -10.14 -60.79
N ARG A 8 0.64 -9.64 -61.47
CA ARG A 8 0.65 -8.29 -62.01
C ARG A 8 0.98 -7.36 -60.85
N THR A 9 2.04 -6.60 -61.03
CA THR A 9 2.30 -5.34 -60.36
C THR A 9 1.06 -4.46 -60.43
N PHE A 10 0.24 -4.47 -59.38
CA PHE A 10 -0.61 -3.34 -59.06
C PHE A 10 0.22 -2.42 -58.17
N PRO A 11 0.69 -1.25 -58.65
CA PRO A 11 1.17 -0.23 -57.74
C PRO A 11 0.00 0.13 -56.81
N SER A 12 0.16 -0.06 -55.52
CA SER A 12 -0.87 0.30 -54.55
C SER A 12 -1.17 1.78 -54.66
N LEU A 13 -2.40 2.14 -55.05
CA LEU A 13 -2.90 3.51 -55.09
C LEU A 13 -3.09 4.13 -53.69
N PHE A 14 -2.86 3.36 -52.63
CA PHE A 14 -2.88 3.86 -51.27
C PHE A 14 -1.46 4.24 -50.85
N PRO A 15 -1.23 5.47 -50.37
CA PRO A 15 0.04 5.82 -49.77
C PRO A 15 0.29 4.86 -48.61
N SER A 16 1.50 4.28 -48.55
CA SER A 16 1.95 3.50 -47.39
C SER A 16 1.65 4.33 -46.13
N PRO A 17 1.01 3.76 -45.09
CA PRO A 17 0.76 4.51 -43.87
C PRO A 17 2.10 5.05 -43.40
N LYS A 18 2.25 6.38 -43.37
CA LYS A 18 3.44 6.99 -42.77
C LYS A 18 3.54 6.42 -41.36
N PRO A 19 4.70 5.89 -40.93
CA PRO A 19 4.87 5.47 -39.55
C PRO A 19 4.47 6.68 -38.71
N ARG A 20 3.40 6.54 -37.91
CA ARG A 20 3.00 7.58 -36.98
C ARG A 20 4.22 7.85 -36.13
N SER A 21 4.71 9.09 -36.09
CA SER A 21 5.73 9.48 -35.14
C SER A 21 5.11 9.27 -33.77
N VAL A 22 5.40 8.13 -33.16
CA VAL A 22 5.03 7.88 -31.78
C VAL A 22 5.85 8.89 -31.00
N ASP A 23 5.16 9.79 -30.30
CA ASP A 23 5.83 10.78 -29.48
C ASP A 23 6.78 10.02 -28.53
N PRO A 24 8.10 10.29 -28.58
CA PRO A 24 9.08 9.59 -27.76
C PRO A 24 8.72 9.62 -26.28
N ILE A 25 8.02 10.68 -25.84
CA ILE A 25 7.54 10.84 -24.47
C ILE A 25 6.38 9.89 -24.19
N LEU A 26 5.42 9.73 -25.12
CA LEU A 26 4.32 8.76 -24.96
C LEU A 26 4.83 7.31 -24.98
N GLU A 27 5.84 7.03 -25.80
CA GLU A 27 6.41 5.69 -25.88
C GLU A 27 7.28 5.37 -24.66
N ALA A 28 8.06 6.33 -24.16
CA ALA A 28 8.77 6.20 -22.90
C ALA A 28 7.79 6.05 -21.73
N ALA A 29 6.72 6.84 -21.68
CA ALA A 29 5.67 6.72 -20.66
C ALA A 29 4.94 5.37 -20.73
N SER A 30 4.65 4.85 -21.94
CA SER A 30 4.04 3.53 -22.12
C SER A 30 4.99 2.39 -21.72
N ARG A 31 6.29 2.52 -22.00
CA ARG A 31 7.30 1.54 -21.56
C ARG A 31 7.50 1.58 -20.05
N MET A 32 7.57 2.76 -19.44
CA MET A 32 7.63 2.93 -17.99
C MET A 32 6.36 2.42 -17.31
N ALA A 33 5.18 2.63 -17.92
CA ALA A 33 3.92 2.06 -17.42
C ALA A 33 3.87 0.54 -17.57
N ALA A 34 4.41 -0.02 -18.66
CA ALA A 34 4.52 -1.46 -18.87
C ALA A 34 5.55 -2.12 -17.93
N GLU A 35 6.70 -1.48 -17.71
CA GLU A 35 7.70 -1.92 -16.70
C GLU A 35 7.14 -1.79 -15.28
N ARG A 36 6.40 -0.71 -14.97
CA ARG A 36 5.66 -0.59 -13.71
C ARG A 36 4.60 -1.69 -13.56
N HIS A 37 3.89 -2.05 -14.63
CA HIS A 37 2.94 -3.17 -14.64
C HIS A 37 3.61 -4.54 -14.48
N LEU A 38 4.87 -4.69 -14.87
CA LEU A 38 5.66 -5.90 -14.63
C LEU A 38 6.22 -5.94 -13.19
N LEU A 39 6.52 -4.77 -12.60
CA LEU A 39 6.96 -4.64 -11.21
C LEU A 39 5.80 -4.67 -10.21
N HIS A 40 4.61 -4.27 -10.64
CA HIS A 40 3.36 -4.27 -9.89
C HIS A 40 2.33 -5.06 -10.71
N PRO A 41 2.38 -6.41 -10.68
CA PRO A 41 1.39 -7.22 -11.35
C PRO A 41 0.01 -6.77 -10.89
N ARG A 42 -0.95 -6.63 -11.83
CA ARG A 42 -2.35 -6.26 -11.55
C ARG A 42 -2.76 -6.86 -10.22
N PHE A 43 -3.06 -5.99 -9.27
CA PHE A 43 -3.40 -6.37 -7.91
C PHE A 43 -4.41 -7.51 -7.93
N ASN A 44 -3.95 -8.65 -7.44
CA ASN A 44 -4.80 -9.79 -7.32
C ASN A 44 -5.57 -9.61 -6.01
N TYR A 45 -6.83 -9.15 -6.09
CA TYR A 45 -7.76 -8.95 -4.97
C TYR A 45 -7.95 -10.19 -4.06
N THR A 46 -7.26 -11.28 -4.37
CA THR A 46 -7.24 -12.51 -3.60
C THR A 46 -6.01 -12.64 -2.70
N MET A 47 -4.98 -11.79 -2.81
CA MET A 47 -3.74 -11.95 -2.03
C MET A 47 -3.77 -11.11 -0.75
N ARG A 48 -3.58 -11.77 0.40
CA ARG A 48 -3.48 -11.12 1.71
C ARG A 48 -2.09 -10.58 1.96
N THR A 49 -1.05 -11.31 1.59
CA THR A 49 0.34 -10.91 1.82
C THR A 49 1.15 -10.89 0.54
N ILE A 50 1.84 -9.78 0.29
CA ILE A 50 2.73 -9.60 -0.86
C ILE A 50 4.11 -9.20 -0.35
N PHE A 51 5.12 -10.01 -0.68
CA PHE A 51 6.52 -9.71 -0.34
C PHE A 51 7.16 -8.83 -1.42
N HIS A 52 7.80 -7.76 -0.98
CA HIS A 52 8.53 -6.79 -1.79
C HIS A 52 10.02 -6.82 -1.43
N ILE A 53 10.83 -6.06 -2.17
CA ILE A 53 12.28 -5.94 -1.94
C ILE A 53 12.64 -5.45 -0.52
N SER A 54 11.75 -4.71 0.14
CA SER A 54 12.00 -4.05 1.42
C SER A 54 11.13 -4.56 2.56
N GLY A 55 10.26 -5.56 2.34
CA GLY A 55 9.34 -6.03 3.38
C GLY A 55 8.11 -6.74 2.84
N CYS A 56 7.05 -6.78 3.65
CA CYS A 56 5.76 -7.37 3.30
C CYS A 56 4.66 -6.33 3.39
N THR A 57 3.76 -6.30 2.42
CA THR A 57 2.51 -5.56 2.51
C THR A 57 1.37 -6.53 2.82
N VAL A 58 0.53 -6.16 3.79
CA VAL A 58 -0.63 -6.94 4.19
C VAL A 58 -1.91 -6.20 3.82
N TYR A 59 -2.86 -6.93 3.25
CA TYR A 59 -4.14 -6.44 2.80
C TYR A 59 -5.28 -7.06 3.61
N GLY A 60 -6.29 -6.26 3.93
CA GLY A 60 -7.56 -6.70 4.50
C GLY A 60 -8.72 -6.16 3.67
N TYR A 61 -9.70 -7.02 3.39
CA TYR A 61 -10.81 -6.71 2.48
C TYR A 61 -12.16 -6.70 3.21
N PRO A 62 -12.54 -5.57 3.85
CA PRO A 62 -13.78 -5.51 4.62
C PRO A 62 -15.01 -5.61 3.71
N SER A 63 -16.05 -6.30 4.16
CA SER A 63 -17.33 -6.48 3.47
C SER A 63 -18.04 -5.14 3.18
N THR A 64 -17.77 -4.14 4.00
CA THR A 64 -18.29 -2.78 3.85
C THR A 64 -17.65 -1.98 2.72
N GLY A 65 -16.66 -2.53 2.02
CA GLY A 65 -15.94 -1.88 0.92
C GLY A 65 -14.68 -1.13 1.36
N GLY A 66 -13.88 -0.75 0.37
CA GLY A 66 -12.52 -0.24 0.55
C GLY A 66 -11.50 -1.35 0.85
N ILE A 67 -10.32 -0.97 1.30
CA ILE A 67 -9.22 -1.88 1.59
C ILE A 67 -8.37 -1.37 2.75
N PHE A 68 -8.02 -2.24 3.69
CA PHE A 68 -7.00 -1.95 4.70
C PHE A 68 -5.63 -2.36 4.17
N ILE A 69 -4.67 -1.44 4.26
CA ILE A 69 -3.30 -1.68 3.79
C ILE A 69 -2.35 -1.41 4.94
N LYS A 70 -1.55 -2.41 5.28
CA LYS A 70 -0.39 -2.29 6.15
C LYS A 70 0.86 -2.45 5.29
N GLU A 71 1.51 -1.34 4.99
CA GLU A 71 2.83 -1.38 4.38
C GLU A 71 3.91 -1.73 5.40
N ASN A 72 5.00 -2.33 4.91
CA ASN A 72 6.18 -2.67 5.70
C ASN A 72 5.85 -3.44 6.99
N ALA A 73 4.91 -4.39 6.92
CA ALA A 73 4.54 -5.23 8.03
C ALA A 73 5.78 -5.99 8.54
N ASN A 74 6.13 -5.75 9.80
CA ASN A 74 7.29 -6.37 10.44
C ASN A 74 6.91 -7.70 11.12
N ILE A 75 7.91 -8.37 11.71
CA ILE A 75 7.72 -9.69 12.32
C ILE A 75 6.63 -9.67 13.41
N VAL A 76 6.55 -8.61 14.20
CA VAL A 76 5.53 -8.49 15.25
C VAL A 76 4.13 -8.33 14.67
N ASP A 77 3.97 -7.59 13.58
CA ASP A 77 2.68 -7.46 12.88
C ASP A 77 2.24 -8.81 12.32
N MET A 78 3.15 -9.52 11.64
CA MET A 78 2.88 -10.83 11.07
C MET A 78 2.51 -11.86 12.16
N ASN A 79 3.22 -11.84 13.30
CA ASN A 79 2.91 -12.71 14.44
C ASN A 79 1.55 -12.37 15.07
N PHE A 80 1.23 -11.08 15.22
CA PHE A 80 -0.04 -10.63 15.78
C PHE A 80 -1.23 -11.06 14.91
N LEU A 81 -1.06 -10.99 13.59
CA LEU A 81 -2.06 -11.42 12.62
C LEU A 81 -2.04 -12.93 12.33
N SER A 82 -1.15 -13.70 12.98
CA SER A 82 -0.97 -15.13 12.72
C SER A 82 -0.69 -15.47 11.25
N LEU A 83 0.12 -14.66 10.57
CA LEU A 83 0.45 -14.80 9.14
C LEU A 83 1.74 -15.58 8.91
N ASP A 84 1.80 -16.32 7.80
CA ASP A 84 3.05 -16.93 7.33
C ASP A 84 4.04 -15.83 6.90
N ARG A 85 5.27 -15.92 7.42
CA ARG A 85 6.37 -15.00 7.17
C ARG A 85 7.24 -15.42 6.00
N LEU A 86 7.07 -16.65 5.50
CA LEU A 86 7.90 -17.26 4.47
C LEU A 86 7.23 -17.23 3.10
N HIS A 87 5.89 -17.34 3.06
CA HIS A 87 5.15 -17.44 1.81
C HIS A 87 3.93 -16.51 1.80
N SER A 88 3.59 -16.04 0.60
CA SER A 88 2.39 -15.25 0.39
C SER A 88 1.13 -16.09 0.66
N THR A 89 0.15 -15.47 1.30
CA THR A 89 -1.12 -16.08 1.67
C THR A 89 -2.27 -15.39 0.94
N PRO A 90 -3.30 -16.12 0.50
CA PRO A 90 -4.53 -15.52 -0.01
C PRO A 90 -5.42 -15.01 1.13
N ARG A 91 -6.37 -14.13 0.79
CA ARG A 91 -7.47 -13.70 1.69
C ARG A 91 -8.39 -14.88 2.04
N SER A 92 -9.19 -14.72 3.09
CA SER A 92 -10.25 -15.69 3.36
C SER A 92 -11.36 -15.55 2.30
N PRO A 93 -11.92 -16.67 1.82
CA PRO A 93 -13.14 -16.64 1.02
C PRO A 93 -14.37 -16.33 1.87
N ASP A 94 -14.33 -16.54 3.19
CA ASP A 94 -15.42 -16.20 4.09
C ASP A 94 -15.38 -14.69 4.42
N PRO A 95 -16.42 -13.93 4.06
CA PRO A 95 -16.49 -12.51 4.39
C PRO A 95 -16.48 -12.23 5.89
N ILE A 96 -17.00 -13.13 6.73
CA ILE A 96 -17.04 -12.92 8.20
C ILE A 96 -15.62 -13.03 8.78
N GLU A 97 -14.89 -14.08 8.42
CA GLU A 97 -13.49 -14.23 8.84
C GLU A 97 -12.61 -13.08 8.32
N GLU A 98 -12.88 -12.60 7.10
CA GLU A 98 -12.15 -11.48 6.50
C GLU A 98 -12.42 -10.16 7.24
N ASP A 99 -13.66 -9.93 7.67
CA ASP A 99 -14.02 -8.77 8.49
C ASP A 99 -13.34 -8.81 9.85
N GLU A 100 -13.31 -9.98 10.51
CA GLU A 100 -12.57 -10.17 11.76
C GLU A 100 -11.07 -9.89 11.58
N PHE A 101 -10.48 -10.35 10.46
CA PHE A 101 -9.12 -10.02 10.12
C PHE A 101 -8.90 -8.52 9.93
N CYS A 102 -9.85 -7.80 9.31
CA CYS A 102 -9.77 -6.36 9.15
C CYS A 102 -9.82 -5.60 10.49
N ILE A 103 -10.53 -6.13 11.49
CA ILE A 103 -10.48 -5.61 12.86
C ILE A 103 -9.04 -5.70 13.41
N LEU A 104 -8.38 -6.85 13.22
CA LEU A 104 -6.99 -7.03 13.65
C LEU A 104 -6.01 -6.14 12.87
N MET A 105 -6.25 -5.91 11.58
CA MET A 105 -5.45 -4.99 10.76
C MET A 105 -5.45 -3.58 11.34
N ARG A 106 -6.60 -3.07 11.81
CA ARG A 106 -6.66 -1.77 12.49
C ARG A 106 -5.77 -1.73 13.73
N LYS A 107 -5.75 -2.83 14.50
CA LYS A 107 -4.94 -2.96 15.72
C LYS A 107 -3.43 -2.93 15.47
N ILE A 108 -2.96 -3.17 14.25
CA ILE A 108 -1.54 -3.01 13.89
C ILE A 108 -1.25 -1.71 13.15
N GLY A 109 -2.24 -0.82 13.02
CA GLY A 109 -2.09 0.47 12.33
C GLY A 109 -2.13 0.35 10.82
N ALA A 110 -2.88 -0.61 10.27
CA ALA A 110 -3.25 -0.59 8.86
C ALA A 110 -4.16 0.61 8.58
N ILE A 111 -3.95 1.25 7.44
CA ILE A 111 -4.71 2.43 7.01
C ILE A 111 -5.81 1.96 6.04
N TRP A 112 -7.02 2.50 6.20
CA TRP A 112 -8.10 2.25 5.25
C TRP A 112 -8.01 3.18 4.03
N TRP A 113 -8.31 2.62 2.87
CA TRP A 113 -8.36 3.32 1.59
C TRP A 113 -9.67 3.02 0.88
N SER A 114 -10.27 4.04 0.27
CA SER A 114 -11.48 3.88 -0.53
C SER A 114 -11.22 3.07 -1.82
N SER A 115 -10.01 3.16 -2.35
CA SER A 115 -9.53 2.25 -3.40
C SER A 115 -8.02 2.06 -3.35
N GLU A 116 -7.60 0.89 -3.80
CA GLU A 116 -6.19 0.53 -3.99
C GLU A 116 -5.45 1.43 -4.99
N HIS A 117 -6.15 1.90 -6.03
CA HIS A 117 -5.58 2.82 -7.01
C HIS A 117 -5.19 4.17 -6.39
N LEU A 118 -5.91 4.63 -5.36
CA LEU A 118 -5.56 5.84 -4.63
C LEU A 118 -4.31 5.65 -3.76
N HIS A 119 -4.18 4.48 -3.12
CA HIS A 119 -2.96 4.10 -2.41
C HIS A 119 -1.76 4.05 -3.36
N GLU A 120 -1.87 3.34 -4.49
CA GLU A 120 -0.81 3.23 -5.48
C GLU A 120 -0.40 4.60 -6.04
N ARG A 121 -1.37 5.45 -6.43
CA ARG A 121 -1.09 6.80 -6.95
C ARG A 121 -0.37 7.69 -5.95
N GLN A 122 -0.55 7.47 -4.65
CA GLN A 122 0.09 8.23 -3.60
C GLN A 122 1.52 7.75 -3.33
N TRP A 123 1.79 6.45 -3.43
CA TRP A 123 3.11 5.88 -3.09
C TRP A 123 4.05 5.70 -4.30
N THR A 124 3.51 5.59 -5.52
CA THR A 124 4.31 5.56 -6.77
C THR A 124 4.55 6.92 -7.40
N SER A 125 4.03 8.01 -6.80
CA SER A 125 4.35 9.35 -7.26
C SER A 125 5.79 9.69 -6.92
N SER A 126 6.73 9.34 -7.80
CA SER A 126 7.98 10.10 -7.89
C SER A 126 7.57 11.56 -8.07
N GLU A 127 8.07 12.44 -7.21
CA GLU A 127 7.68 13.86 -7.16
C GLU A 127 7.69 14.51 -8.56
N ASP A 128 8.59 14.04 -9.40
CA ASP A 128 8.82 14.47 -10.78
C ASP A 128 7.61 14.35 -11.73
N ILE A 129 6.74 13.35 -11.58
CA ILE A 129 5.70 13.05 -12.60
C ILE A 129 4.52 14.01 -12.53
N TYR A 130 4.06 14.34 -11.32
CA TYR A 130 2.92 15.24 -11.13
C TYR A 130 3.32 16.70 -11.32
N ASP A 131 4.54 17.06 -10.93
CA ASP A 131 5.09 18.40 -11.12
C ASP A 131 5.33 18.69 -12.61
N GLN A 132 5.76 17.70 -13.40
CA GLN A 132 5.83 17.81 -14.87
C GLN A 132 4.46 17.84 -15.56
N ALA A 133 3.46 17.13 -15.02
CA ALA A 133 2.13 17.05 -15.62
C ALA A 133 1.20 18.22 -15.24
N GLY A 134 1.57 19.06 -14.27
CA GLY A 134 0.72 20.16 -13.78
C GLY A 134 -0.58 19.68 -13.12
N VAL A 135 -0.62 18.42 -12.66
CA VAL A 135 -1.81 17.82 -12.05
C VAL A 135 -1.65 17.82 -10.53
N GLN A 136 -2.63 18.38 -9.84
CA GLN A 136 -2.66 18.40 -8.37
C GLN A 136 -2.64 16.95 -7.84
N ARG A 137 -1.66 16.64 -6.98
CA ARG A 137 -1.57 15.32 -6.33
C ARG A 137 -2.84 15.04 -5.52
N PRO A 138 -3.34 13.80 -5.47
CA PRO A 138 -4.31 13.41 -4.45
C PRO A 138 -3.66 13.68 -3.09
N MET A 139 -4.18 14.67 -2.36
CA MET A 139 -3.65 14.99 -1.04
C MET A 139 -4.22 13.96 -0.07
N PRO A 140 -3.38 13.22 0.68
CA PRO A 140 -3.88 12.40 1.76
C PRO A 140 -4.62 13.28 2.74
N THR A 141 -5.69 12.73 3.29
CA THR A 141 -6.44 13.38 4.34
C THR A 141 -5.58 13.49 5.60
N ASN A 142 -5.86 14.47 6.47
CA ASN A 142 -4.96 14.78 7.59
C ASN A 142 -4.72 13.57 8.49
N VAL A 143 -5.72 12.69 8.58
CA VAL A 143 -5.68 11.42 9.30
C VAL A 143 -4.70 10.40 8.66
N GLN A 144 -4.64 10.32 7.33
CA GLN A 144 -3.70 9.45 6.60
C GLN A 144 -2.25 9.95 6.66
N LYS A 145 -2.03 11.20 7.08
CA LYS A 145 -0.69 11.77 7.29
C LYS A 145 -0.10 11.37 8.64
N ILE A 146 -0.86 10.73 9.52
CA ILE A 146 -0.39 10.29 10.83
C ILE A 146 0.03 8.83 10.73
N GLY A 147 1.33 8.58 10.91
CA GLY A 147 1.85 7.25 11.14
C GLY A 147 1.46 6.78 12.55
N LEU A 148 0.82 5.61 12.61
CA LEU A 148 0.37 4.99 13.84
C LEU A 148 1.11 3.68 14.06
N VAL A 149 1.71 3.54 15.23
CA VAL A 149 2.21 2.25 15.72
C VAL A 149 1.50 1.91 17.01
N PHE A 150 0.96 0.70 17.06
CA PHE A 150 0.27 0.16 18.21
C PHE A 150 1.11 -0.93 18.87
N GLY A 151 1.07 -0.94 20.19
CA GLY A 151 1.68 -1.95 21.04
C GLY A 151 0.65 -2.55 21.99
N TRP A 152 0.51 -3.87 21.96
CA TRP A 152 -0.46 -4.63 22.76
C TRP A 152 0.27 -5.51 23.78
N PRO A 153 0.70 -4.96 24.93
CA PRO A 153 1.50 -5.70 25.89
C PRO A 153 0.70 -6.84 26.52
N SER A 154 1.40 -7.90 26.94
CA SER A 154 0.80 -9.07 27.59
C SER A 154 0.09 -8.75 28.91
N LYS A 155 0.40 -7.59 29.50
CA LYS A 155 -0.19 -7.09 30.76
C LYS A 155 -1.51 -6.32 30.56
N GLY A 156 -1.97 -6.16 29.32
CA GLY A 156 -3.20 -5.44 29.00
C GLY A 156 -2.99 -3.94 28.72
N GLY A 157 -4.05 -3.31 28.22
CA GLY A 157 -4.04 -1.95 27.69
C GLY A 157 -3.40 -1.86 26.30
N VAL A 158 -3.28 -0.63 25.79
CA VAL A 158 -2.74 -0.34 24.47
C VAL A 158 -1.80 0.86 24.53
N TRP A 159 -0.66 0.74 23.86
CA TRP A 159 0.25 1.84 23.61
C TRP A 159 0.05 2.35 22.20
N VAL A 160 0.02 3.67 22.04
CA VAL A 160 -0.16 4.34 20.75
C VAL A 160 0.98 5.33 20.54
N LEU A 161 1.74 5.12 19.48
CA LEU A 161 2.76 6.05 19.00
C LEU A 161 2.25 6.73 17.73
N ARG A 162 2.24 8.07 17.76
CA ARG A 162 1.77 8.92 16.68
C ARG A 162 2.96 9.71 16.13
N TYR A 163 3.16 9.67 14.82
CA TYR A 163 4.17 10.49 14.15
C TYR A 163 3.66 11.01 12.82
N ASN A 164 4.26 12.07 12.28
CA ASN A 164 3.83 12.60 10.99
C ASN A 164 4.50 11.81 9.86
N SER A 165 3.72 11.02 9.13
CA SER A 165 4.17 10.17 8.02
C SER A 165 4.29 10.92 6.69
N HIS A 166 3.67 12.09 6.54
CA HIS A 166 3.61 12.82 5.26
C HIS A 166 4.83 13.71 5.00
N LYS A 167 5.56 14.06 6.04
CA LYS A 167 6.89 14.60 5.86
C LYS A 167 7.83 13.40 5.89
N CYS A 168 8.08 12.81 4.73
CA CYS A 168 9.25 11.95 4.47
C CYS A 168 10.57 12.72 4.65
N ASN A 169 10.63 13.63 5.63
CA ASN A 169 11.87 14.07 6.19
C ASN A 169 12.18 13.02 7.26
N GLU A 170 13.07 12.11 6.92
CA GLU A 170 13.84 11.33 7.90
C GLU A 170 14.37 12.21 9.04
N ASP A 171 14.50 13.53 8.81
CA ASP A 171 14.90 14.54 9.80
C ASP A 171 13.93 14.74 10.99
N LEU A 172 12.66 14.33 10.90
CA LEU A 172 11.69 14.49 11.99
C LEU A 172 11.56 13.25 12.88
N LEU A 173 11.88 12.07 12.36
CA LEU A 173 11.94 10.85 13.16
C LEU A 173 13.34 10.72 13.76
N PRO A 174 13.48 10.23 15.00
CA PRO A 174 14.79 9.89 15.54
C PRO A 174 15.55 8.95 14.58
N ARG A 175 16.85 9.17 14.40
CA ARG A 175 17.69 8.35 13.49
C ARG A 175 17.60 6.85 13.75
N ASP A 176 17.27 6.45 14.97
CA ASP A 176 17.16 5.08 15.40
C ASP A 176 15.73 4.53 15.38
N PHE A 177 14.75 5.26 14.85
CA PHE A 177 13.33 4.86 14.83
C PHE A 177 13.10 3.47 14.22
N GLY A 178 13.95 3.06 13.26
CA GLY A 178 13.94 1.71 12.69
C GLY A 178 14.08 0.57 13.70
N ARG A 179 14.59 0.85 14.92
CA ARG A 179 14.61 -0.11 16.04
C ARG A 179 13.24 -0.72 16.32
N ILE A 180 12.15 0.04 16.11
CA ILE A 180 10.79 -0.46 16.34
C ILE A 180 10.43 -1.68 15.47
N ASN A 181 11.05 -1.80 14.29
CA ASN A 181 10.86 -2.93 13.38
C ASN A 181 11.71 -4.16 13.76
N MET A 182 12.66 -3.99 14.67
CA MET A 182 13.52 -5.06 15.17
C MET A 182 12.91 -5.82 16.35
N ALA A 183 11.81 -5.32 16.92
CA ALA A 183 11.10 -6.01 17.98
C ALA A 183 10.64 -7.40 17.52
N MET A 184 10.63 -8.37 18.44
CA MET A 184 10.22 -9.75 18.16
C MET A 184 8.82 -10.05 18.68
N ASN A 185 8.30 -9.24 19.60
CA ASN A 185 6.95 -9.34 20.16
C ASN A 185 6.39 -7.96 20.55
N MET A 186 5.12 -7.93 20.97
CA MET A 186 4.44 -6.69 21.35
C MET A 186 5.01 -6.06 22.63
N ASP A 187 5.48 -6.84 23.60
CA ASP A 187 6.06 -6.30 24.84
C ASP A 187 7.37 -5.54 24.55
N GLU A 188 8.25 -6.11 23.72
CA GLU A 188 9.48 -5.46 23.27
C GLU A 188 9.19 -4.22 22.42
N ARG A 189 8.21 -4.30 21.52
CA ARG A 189 7.76 -3.13 20.75
C ARG A 189 7.29 -2.01 21.67
N VAL A 190 6.51 -2.33 22.72
CA VAL A 190 6.04 -1.36 23.71
C VAL A 190 7.19 -0.72 24.46
N GLU A 191 8.23 -1.48 24.82
CA GLU A 191 9.43 -0.94 25.47
C GLU A 191 10.11 0.12 24.60
N ILE A 192 10.28 -0.16 23.31
CA ILE A 192 10.82 0.80 22.33
C ILE A 192 9.89 2.00 22.16
N MET A 193 8.57 1.78 22.04
CA MET A 193 7.58 2.85 21.87
C MET A 193 7.59 3.87 23.01
N ARG A 194 7.89 3.43 24.25
CA ARG A 194 8.01 4.31 25.42
C ARG A 194 9.14 5.32 25.26
N GLU A 195 10.24 4.94 24.62
CA GLU A 195 11.36 5.86 24.33
C GLU A 195 10.94 6.97 23.35
N TYR A 196 9.91 6.74 22.54
CA TYR A 196 9.39 7.67 21.53
C TYR A 196 8.13 8.44 21.97
N ASN A 197 7.90 8.57 23.29
CA ASN A 197 6.74 9.29 23.85
C ASN A 197 5.38 8.69 23.44
N ALA A 198 5.30 7.37 23.26
CA ALA A 198 4.01 6.72 23.09
C ALA A 198 3.09 6.93 24.30
N SER A 199 1.79 7.01 24.04
CA SER A 199 0.76 7.19 25.07
C SER A 199 0.15 5.85 25.44
N PHE A 200 -0.12 5.64 26.73
CA PHE A 200 -0.80 4.44 27.24
C PHE A 200 -2.29 4.70 27.45
N TYR A 201 -3.10 3.72 27.10
CA TYR A 201 -4.53 3.68 27.35
C TYR A 201 -4.88 2.35 28.01
N GLU A 202 -5.72 2.39 29.04
CA GLU A 202 -6.16 1.18 29.76
C GLU A 202 -7.11 0.34 28.91
N THR A 203 -7.96 1.00 28.11
CA THR A 203 -8.94 0.37 27.24
C THR A 203 -8.76 0.78 25.79
N GLU A 204 -9.00 -0.13 24.84
CA GLU A 204 -8.91 0.17 23.41
C GLU A 204 -9.99 1.14 22.93
N GLN A 205 -11.11 1.24 23.65
CA GLN A 205 -12.21 2.15 23.36
C GLN A 205 -11.83 3.62 23.58
N ASP A 206 -10.80 3.89 24.39
CA ASP A 206 -10.28 5.24 24.64
C ASP A 206 -9.34 5.72 23.53
N VAL A 207 -9.04 4.86 22.55
CA VAL A 207 -8.18 5.16 21.40
C VAL A 207 -9.05 5.54 20.20
N GLU A 208 -9.06 6.83 19.89
CA GLU A 208 -9.85 7.42 18.80
C GLU A 208 -9.63 6.70 17.46
N GLU A 209 -8.38 6.32 17.15
CA GLU A 209 -8.00 5.73 15.86
C GLU A 209 -8.46 4.28 15.67
N LEU A 210 -8.85 3.62 16.77
CA LEU A 210 -9.47 2.30 16.74
C LEU A 210 -11.00 2.39 16.66
N GLY A 211 -11.58 3.57 16.88
CA GLY A 211 -13.02 3.81 16.79
C GLY A 211 -13.60 3.52 15.41
N ASP A 212 -14.82 3.00 15.39
CA ASP A 212 -15.54 2.76 14.16
C ASP A 212 -15.83 4.10 13.45
N GLY A 213 -15.37 4.21 12.21
CA GLY A 213 -15.58 5.39 11.38
C GLY A 213 -14.43 6.40 11.37
N TYR A 214 -13.41 6.28 12.24
CA TYR A 214 -12.26 7.21 12.24
C TYR A 214 -11.66 7.39 10.83
N TRP A 215 -11.46 6.29 10.12
CA TRP A 215 -10.92 6.29 8.76
C TRP A 215 -11.95 6.59 7.65
N ARG A 216 -13.24 6.67 7.98
CA ARG A 216 -14.32 6.94 7.01
C ARG A 216 -14.76 8.39 6.98
N VAL A 217 -14.54 9.15 8.06
CA VAL A 217 -15.09 10.50 8.26
C VAL A 217 -14.57 11.51 7.21
N GLU A 218 -13.43 11.25 6.58
CA GLU A 218 -12.86 12.15 5.57
C GLU A 218 -12.80 11.55 4.15
N ALA A 219 -13.64 10.54 3.86
CA ALA A 219 -13.70 9.86 2.55
C ALA A 219 -14.78 10.42 1.58
N ASP A 220 -15.54 11.43 2.01
CA ASP A 220 -16.57 12.15 1.22
C ASP A 220 -16.06 13.52 0.71
#